data_AF-A0A382I2T7-F1
#
_entry.id   AF-A0A382I2T7-F1
#
_cell.length_a   1.000
_cell.length_b   1.000
_cell.length_c   1.000
_cell.angle_alpha   90.00
_cell.angle_beta   90.00
_cell.angle_gamma   90.00
#
_symmetry.space_group_name_H-M   'P 1'
#
loop_
_entity.id
_entity.type
_entity.pdbx_description
1 polymer ?
#
loop_
_entity_poly.entity_id
_entity_poly.type
_entity_poly.pdbx_seq_one_letter_code
_entity_poly.pdbx_strand_id
1 'polypeptide(L)'
;VIRQQTPPRGILPIDVDEDQDLLEDLPASVQHRLQALLRTDESVELAVASDIRADGRFGPTWLVSTSLRILSIDADVADGDAAPAQLLLADVLAVELRDFHGSGALHVRTADRGLTLARFSRSLMPRFNRVPRRLEQLVREVQPGRSDEDRIARGVADVGGARRRCDRCGRVIPRRFGLCPACLETRKLLVRLLSYAKPYWGLGVLSLSLMVINTTISLSPVLFMASLLDDVLVPTEEGTRLRPLLADLEAYEKLVVLVVTLLVIYVSTNLMGAVRRYVLAWLGQHVTLDLRNEVYRHLNTLSLSFYDERETGRVMASITQDVGRLQDFISDGLQEIIRDVLTIVFICVVLFWLDASLAALVLLPTPLLVFTTLRFGGKLHFTYRSLWRRWAGISALLADTIPGVRVVKAFSQEAR
;
A
#
# COMPACT_ATOMS: atom_id res chain seq x y z
N VAL A 1 27.04 25.73 6.20
CA VAL A 1 27.51 26.05 4.83
C VAL A 1 28.20 24.82 4.27
N ILE A 2 27.46 23.93 3.60
CA ILE A 2 28.03 22.89 2.72
C ILE A 2 27.14 22.88 1.48
N ARG A 3 27.72 23.36 0.38
CA ARG A 3 27.06 23.57 -0.92
C ARG A 3 26.72 22.22 -1.55
N GLN A 4 25.48 22.15 -2.02
CA GLN A 4 25.02 21.21 -3.03
C GLN A 4 25.86 21.38 -4.30
N GLN A 5 26.46 20.29 -4.79
CA GLN A 5 26.85 20.16 -6.19
C GLN A 5 25.89 19.15 -6.81
N THR A 6 24.90 19.69 -7.51
CA THR A 6 24.07 18.94 -8.46
C THR A 6 24.93 18.72 -9.71
N PRO A 7 25.13 17.48 -10.19
CA PRO A 7 25.79 17.29 -11.48
C PRO A 7 24.85 17.81 -12.60
N PRO A 8 25.40 18.34 -13.71
CA PRO A 8 24.61 18.86 -14.81
C PRO A 8 23.83 17.73 -15.48
N ARG A 9 22.65 18.07 -16.00
CA ARG A 9 21.82 17.21 -16.86
C ARG A 9 22.58 16.90 -18.16
N GLY A 10 23.41 15.87 -18.11
CA GLY A 10 23.80 15.12 -19.29
C GLY A 10 22.63 14.25 -19.69
N ILE A 11 22.17 14.43 -20.92
CA ILE A 11 21.40 13.42 -21.65
C ILE A 11 22.26 12.16 -21.58
N LEU A 12 21.79 11.14 -20.84
CA LEU A 12 22.43 9.83 -20.91
C LEU A 12 22.50 9.44 -22.39
N PRO A 13 23.65 8.94 -22.88
CA PRO A 13 23.69 8.38 -24.21
C PRO A 13 22.59 7.32 -24.30
N ILE A 14 21.76 7.45 -25.33
CA ILE A 14 20.80 6.42 -25.70
C ILE A 14 21.68 5.22 -26.08
N ASP A 15 21.74 4.21 -25.23
CA ASP A 15 22.45 2.97 -25.53
C ASP A 15 21.85 2.39 -26.82
N VAL A 16 22.68 2.32 -27.87
CA VAL A 16 22.32 1.88 -29.23
C VAL A 16 22.24 0.34 -29.32
N ASP A 17 22.42 -0.39 -28.21
CA ASP A 17 22.48 -1.87 -28.18
C ASP A 17 21.21 -2.57 -27.65
N GLU A 18 20.09 -1.86 -27.41
CA GLU A 18 18.87 -2.48 -26.82
C GLU A 18 18.04 -3.36 -27.78
N ASP A 19 18.22 -3.26 -29.10
CA ASP A 19 17.37 -3.94 -30.11
C ASP A 19 17.89 -5.33 -30.57
N GLN A 20 19.14 -5.70 -30.27
CA GLN A 20 19.71 -7.01 -30.67
C GLN A 20 19.06 -8.21 -29.93
N ASP A 21 18.43 -7.96 -28.79
CA ASP A 21 17.83 -8.98 -27.91
C ASP A 21 16.46 -9.53 -28.41
N LEU A 22 15.95 -8.97 -29.52
CA LEU A 22 14.63 -9.26 -30.10
C LEU A 22 14.68 -10.03 -31.44
N LEU A 23 15.86 -10.47 -31.86
CA LEU A 23 16.09 -11.35 -33.00
C LEU A 23 16.63 -12.68 -32.47
N GLU A 24 15.74 -13.54 -31.99
CA GLU A 24 16.10 -14.87 -31.50
C GLU A 24 16.33 -15.86 -32.64
N ASP A 25 17.23 -16.82 -32.41
CA ASP A 25 17.49 -17.92 -33.34
C ASP A 25 16.23 -18.78 -33.52
N LEU A 26 15.68 -18.75 -34.73
CA LEU A 26 14.47 -19.50 -35.09
C LEU A 26 14.77 -21.01 -35.16
N PRO A 27 13.92 -21.88 -34.58
CA PRO A 27 14.03 -23.32 -34.73
C PRO A 27 13.92 -23.74 -36.21
N ALA A 28 14.58 -24.83 -36.60
CA ALA A 28 14.58 -25.31 -37.99
C ALA A 28 13.17 -25.53 -38.56
N SER A 29 12.22 -25.98 -37.74
CA SER A 29 10.81 -26.15 -38.12
C SER A 29 10.12 -24.83 -38.47
N VAL A 30 10.41 -23.78 -37.71
CA VAL A 30 9.86 -22.43 -37.93
C VAL A 30 10.56 -21.76 -39.11
N GLN A 31 11.88 -21.93 -39.26
CA GLN A 31 12.64 -21.42 -40.40
C GLN A 31 12.11 -21.97 -41.73
N HIS A 32 11.85 -23.28 -41.80
CA HIS A 32 11.33 -23.92 -43.01
C HIS A 32 9.94 -23.35 -43.40
N ARG A 33 9.03 -23.19 -42.43
CA ARG A 33 7.71 -22.57 -42.66
C ARG A 33 7.82 -21.10 -43.03
N LEU A 34 8.74 -20.37 -42.42
CA LEU A 34 8.98 -18.96 -42.70
C LEU A 34 9.53 -18.78 -44.13
N GLN A 35 10.49 -19.60 -44.55
CA GLN A 35 11.04 -19.58 -45.92
C GLN A 35 9.97 -19.88 -46.97
N ALA A 36 9.01 -20.78 -46.69
CA ALA A 36 7.88 -21.05 -47.58
C ALA A 36 6.92 -19.86 -47.72
N LEU A 37 6.90 -18.94 -46.74
CA LEU A 37 6.02 -17.78 -46.72
C LEU A 37 6.70 -16.51 -47.21
N LEU A 38 8.01 -16.35 -46.99
CA LEU A 38 8.78 -15.14 -47.31
C LEU A 38 8.85 -14.88 -48.82
N ARG A 39 8.71 -13.60 -49.20
CA ARG A 39 9.08 -13.14 -50.54
C ARG A 39 10.59 -12.92 -50.64
N THR A 40 11.15 -12.95 -51.85
CA THR A 40 12.60 -12.77 -52.09
C THR A 40 13.18 -11.46 -51.55
N ASP A 41 12.35 -10.43 -51.36
CA ASP A 41 12.75 -9.10 -50.88
C ASP A 41 12.34 -8.82 -49.42
N GLU A 42 11.95 -9.86 -48.66
CA GLU A 42 11.41 -9.72 -47.31
C GLU A 42 12.44 -10.15 -46.26
N SER A 43 12.93 -9.20 -45.44
CA SER A 43 13.85 -9.45 -44.32
C SER A 43 13.10 -9.63 -43.01
N VAL A 44 13.66 -10.44 -42.10
CA VAL A 44 13.16 -10.61 -40.73
C VAL A 44 13.76 -9.54 -39.85
N GLU A 45 12.91 -8.72 -39.24
CA GLU A 45 13.31 -7.55 -38.43
C GLU A 45 13.07 -7.78 -36.92
N LEU A 46 12.25 -8.77 -36.58
CA LEU A 46 11.89 -9.13 -35.21
C LEU A 46 11.55 -10.62 -35.15
N ALA A 47 12.07 -11.35 -34.18
CA ALA A 47 11.72 -12.74 -33.90
C ALA A 47 11.76 -13.00 -32.40
N VAL A 48 10.58 -13.19 -31.78
CA VAL A 48 10.45 -13.40 -30.33
C VAL A 48 9.64 -14.65 -30.04
N ALA A 49 10.14 -15.48 -29.12
CA ALA A 49 9.47 -16.68 -28.67
C ALA A 49 8.36 -16.37 -27.65
N SER A 50 7.26 -17.09 -27.77
CA SER A 50 6.06 -17.07 -26.95
C SER A 50 5.77 -18.50 -26.48
N ASP A 51 5.26 -18.67 -25.28
CA ASP A 51 5.03 -19.99 -24.64
C ASP A 51 3.56 -20.36 -24.49
N ILE A 52 2.64 -19.54 -25.01
CA ILE A 52 1.20 -19.80 -25.04
C ILE A 52 0.69 -19.62 -26.48
N ARG A 53 0.08 -20.68 -27.01
CA ARG A 53 -0.48 -20.72 -28.36
C ARG A 53 -1.78 -19.90 -28.46
N ALA A 54 -2.25 -19.69 -29.68
CA ALA A 54 -3.50 -18.96 -29.95
C ALA A 54 -4.74 -19.61 -29.28
N ASP A 55 -4.75 -20.94 -29.11
CA ASP A 55 -5.81 -21.68 -28.43
C ASP A 55 -5.72 -21.63 -26.89
N GLY A 56 -4.70 -20.96 -26.35
CA GLY A 56 -4.49 -20.79 -24.91
C GLY A 56 -3.79 -21.96 -24.22
N ARG A 57 -3.33 -22.98 -24.96
CA ARG A 57 -2.49 -24.05 -24.41
C ARG A 57 -1.02 -23.62 -24.38
N PHE A 58 -0.26 -24.14 -23.42
CA PHE A 58 1.18 -23.95 -23.39
C PHE A 58 1.82 -24.66 -24.59
N GLY A 59 2.72 -23.96 -25.28
CA GLY A 59 3.44 -24.46 -26.44
C GLY A 59 4.27 -23.35 -27.10
N PRO A 60 5.34 -23.71 -27.82
CA PRO A 60 6.20 -22.76 -28.50
C PRO A 60 5.48 -22.12 -29.70
N THR A 61 5.28 -20.80 -29.62
CA THR A 61 4.76 -19.96 -30.70
C THR A 61 5.76 -18.83 -30.94
N TRP A 62 5.97 -18.45 -32.19
CA TRP A 62 6.93 -17.43 -32.59
C TRP A 62 6.22 -16.24 -33.19
N LEU A 63 6.48 -15.06 -32.61
CA LEU A 63 6.07 -13.79 -33.19
C LEU A 63 7.21 -13.27 -34.06
N VAL A 64 6.98 -13.20 -35.36
CA VAL A 64 7.96 -12.75 -36.35
C VAL A 64 7.42 -11.51 -37.05
N SER A 65 8.20 -10.43 -37.11
CA SER A 65 7.90 -9.29 -37.97
C SER A 65 8.90 -9.23 -39.10
N THR A 66 8.40 -9.07 -40.31
CA THR A 66 9.20 -8.76 -41.49
C THR A 66 9.12 -7.28 -41.82
N SER A 67 9.82 -6.86 -42.88
CA SER A 67 9.68 -5.52 -43.46
C SER A 67 8.28 -5.20 -43.99
N LEU A 68 7.39 -6.19 -44.16
CA LEU A 68 6.06 -6.03 -44.77
C LEU A 68 4.88 -6.48 -43.90
N ARG A 69 5.04 -7.51 -43.06
CA ARG A 69 3.94 -8.10 -42.26
C ARG A 69 4.42 -8.68 -40.92
N ILE A 70 3.48 -8.83 -40.01
CA ILE A 70 3.64 -9.53 -38.73
C ILE A 70 3.00 -10.92 -38.87
N LEU A 71 3.70 -11.94 -38.39
CA LEU A 71 3.36 -13.35 -38.47
C LEU A 71 3.39 -13.96 -37.06
N SER A 72 2.38 -14.77 -36.73
CA SER A 72 2.41 -15.66 -35.57
C SER A 72 2.48 -17.11 -36.04
N ILE A 73 3.56 -17.82 -35.70
CA ILE A 73 3.84 -19.17 -36.18
C ILE A 73 3.96 -20.12 -34.98
N ASP A 74 3.05 -21.09 -34.87
CA ASP A 74 3.18 -22.17 -33.89
C ASP A 74 4.26 -23.18 -34.34
N ALA A 75 5.20 -23.54 -33.46
CA ALA A 75 6.31 -24.42 -33.83
C ALA A 75 5.92 -25.92 -33.87
N ASP A 76 4.87 -26.31 -33.13
CA ASP A 76 4.48 -27.72 -32.91
C ASP A 76 3.23 -28.17 -33.70
N VAL A 77 2.70 -27.34 -34.60
CA VAL A 77 1.54 -27.71 -35.42
C VAL A 77 2.03 -28.38 -36.71
N ALA A 78 1.56 -29.60 -36.96
CA ALA A 78 1.83 -30.33 -38.21
C ALA A 78 1.35 -29.54 -39.43
N ASP A 79 2.09 -29.61 -40.54
CA ASP A 79 1.76 -28.92 -41.80
C ASP A 79 0.31 -29.20 -42.21
N GLY A 80 -0.58 -28.20 -42.07
CA GLY A 80 -1.95 -28.25 -42.58
C GLY A 80 -3.06 -27.66 -41.69
N ASP A 81 -2.90 -27.61 -40.37
CA ASP A 81 -4.07 -27.43 -39.49
C ASP A 81 -4.41 -26.00 -39.06
N ALA A 82 -3.54 -25.00 -39.31
CA ALA A 82 -3.90 -23.59 -39.15
C ALA A 82 -2.97 -22.69 -39.97
N ALA A 83 -3.53 -21.83 -40.81
CA ALA A 83 -2.78 -20.75 -41.45
C ALA A 83 -2.25 -19.80 -40.35
N PRO A 84 -0.96 -19.42 -40.39
CA PRO A 84 -0.40 -18.49 -39.40
C PRO A 84 -1.18 -17.17 -39.45
N ALA A 85 -1.48 -16.61 -38.27
CA ALA A 85 -2.12 -15.31 -38.20
C ALA A 85 -1.13 -14.28 -38.79
N GLN A 86 -1.49 -13.70 -39.93
CA GLN A 86 -0.68 -12.75 -40.67
C GLN A 86 -1.39 -11.40 -40.78
N LEU A 87 -0.62 -10.32 -40.66
CA LEU A 87 -1.12 -8.95 -40.70
C LEU A 87 -0.12 -8.03 -41.41
N LEU A 88 -0.53 -7.31 -42.45
CA LEU A 88 0.33 -6.35 -43.13
C LEU A 88 0.66 -5.16 -42.21
N LEU A 89 1.92 -4.73 -42.18
CA LEU A 89 2.35 -3.56 -41.40
C LEU A 89 1.62 -2.29 -41.84
N ALA A 90 1.23 -2.21 -43.11
CA ALA A 90 0.44 -1.11 -43.68
C ALA A 90 -0.95 -0.98 -43.04
N ASP A 91 -1.52 -2.06 -42.52
CA ASP A 91 -2.88 -2.05 -41.96
C ASP A 91 -2.90 -1.81 -40.44
N VAL A 92 -1.72 -1.74 -39.81
CA VAL A 92 -1.59 -1.63 -38.35
C VAL A 92 -1.92 -0.22 -37.88
N LEU A 93 -3.02 -0.10 -37.13
CA LEU A 93 -3.42 1.15 -36.47
C LEU A 93 -2.91 1.24 -35.03
N ALA A 94 -2.89 0.15 -34.26
CA ALA A 94 -2.37 0.18 -32.90
C ALA A 94 -1.77 -1.17 -32.48
N VAL A 95 -0.76 -1.13 -31.62
CA VAL A 95 -0.10 -2.30 -31.02
C VAL A 95 -0.22 -2.17 -29.51
N GLU A 96 -0.87 -3.15 -28.88
CA GLU A 96 -1.28 -3.15 -27.49
C GLU A 96 -0.76 -4.40 -26.77
N LEU A 97 0.09 -4.25 -25.76
CA LEU A 97 0.45 -5.34 -24.85
C LEU A 97 -0.48 -5.40 -23.61
N ARG A 98 -1.43 -6.33 -23.57
CA ARG A 98 -2.26 -6.54 -22.38
C ARG A 98 -1.56 -7.43 -21.36
N ASP A 99 -1.57 -6.98 -20.10
CA ASP A 99 -1.04 -7.70 -18.95
C ASP A 99 -2.22 -8.29 -18.18
N PHE A 100 -2.18 -9.60 -17.96
CA PHE A 100 -3.16 -10.38 -17.22
C PHE A 100 -2.48 -11.06 -16.02
N HIS A 101 -3.24 -11.67 -15.12
CA HIS A 101 -2.62 -12.49 -14.07
C HIS A 101 -1.88 -13.68 -14.62
N GLY A 102 -0.56 -13.66 -14.49
CA GLY A 102 0.31 -14.79 -14.85
C GLY A 102 0.60 -14.89 -16.36
N SER A 103 -0.02 -14.06 -17.19
CA SER A 103 0.18 -14.05 -18.65
C SER A 103 0.06 -12.64 -19.23
N GLY A 104 0.49 -12.46 -20.46
CA GLY A 104 0.26 -11.27 -21.26
C GLY A 104 -0.15 -11.66 -22.68
N ALA A 105 -0.68 -10.69 -23.41
CA ALA A 105 -1.03 -10.87 -24.81
C ALA A 105 -0.68 -9.63 -25.63
N LEU A 106 -0.15 -9.83 -26.83
CA LEU A 106 0.08 -8.79 -27.81
C LEU A 106 -1.13 -8.72 -28.75
N HIS A 107 -1.87 -7.63 -28.67
CA HIS A 107 -2.99 -7.30 -29.53
C HIS A 107 -2.57 -6.26 -30.57
N VAL A 108 -3.03 -6.44 -31.80
CA VAL A 108 -2.84 -5.47 -32.88
C VAL A 108 -4.18 -5.12 -33.48
N ARG A 109 -4.46 -3.83 -33.60
CA ARG A 109 -5.71 -3.28 -34.13
C ARG A 109 -5.48 -2.78 -35.55
N THR A 110 -6.36 -3.20 -36.45
CA THR A 110 -6.50 -2.69 -37.82
C THR A 110 -7.79 -1.87 -37.93
N ALA A 111 -8.07 -1.28 -39.09
CA ALA A 111 -9.33 -0.53 -39.31
C ALA A 111 -10.57 -1.40 -39.08
N ASP A 112 -10.51 -2.68 -39.46
CA ASP A 112 -11.69 -3.55 -39.52
C ASP A 112 -11.78 -4.53 -38.34
N ARG A 113 -10.65 -4.87 -37.70
CA ARG A 113 -10.58 -5.88 -36.64
C ARG A 113 -9.38 -5.74 -35.71
N GLY A 114 -9.51 -6.25 -34.49
CA GLY A 114 -8.39 -6.48 -33.57
C GLY A 114 -7.99 -7.96 -33.55
N LEU A 115 -6.70 -8.26 -33.72
CA LEU A 115 -6.15 -9.62 -33.60
C LEU A 115 -5.23 -9.73 -32.38
N THR A 116 -5.20 -10.92 -31.78
CA THR A 116 -4.18 -11.27 -30.78
C THR A 116 -3.08 -12.04 -31.50
N LEU A 117 -1.88 -11.45 -31.61
CA LEU A 117 -0.76 -12.04 -32.35
C LEU A 117 0.15 -12.89 -31.47
N ALA A 118 0.18 -12.67 -30.16
CA ALA A 118 0.95 -13.52 -29.25
C ALA A 118 0.29 -13.57 -27.88
N ARG A 119 0.40 -14.72 -27.20
CA ARG A 119 0.09 -14.88 -25.77
C ARG A 119 1.31 -15.47 -25.09
N PHE A 120 1.67 -14.97 -23.92
CA PHE A 120 2.91 -15.37 -23.25
C PHE A 120 2.72 -15.41 -21.74
N SER A 121 3.52 -16.19 -21.02
CA SER A 121 3.52 -16.20 -19.56
C SER A 121 4.20 -14.95 -19.00
N ARG A 122 3.93 -14.65 -17.73
CA ARG A 122 4.53 -13.52 -17.02
C ARG A 122 6.06 -13.53 -17.03
N SER A 123 6.70 -14.70 -17.20
CA SER A 123 8.15 -14.82 -17.30
C SER A 123 8.74 -14.09 -18.50
N LEU A 124 7.99 -14.02 -19.62
CA LEU A 124 8.41 -13.37 -20.86
C LEU A 124 8.02 -11.88 -20.93
N MET A 125 7.30 -11.36 -19.93
CA MET A 125 6.84 -9.97 -19.85
C MET A 125 7.96 -8.92 -19.99
N PRO A 126 9.17 -9.07 -19.39
CA PRO A 126 10.25 -8.12 -19.59
C PRO A 126 10.69 -7.99 -21.05
N ARG A 127 10.68 -9.10 -21.82
CA ARG A 127 11.04 -9.12 -23.24
C ARG A 127 9.91 -8.53 -24.09
N PHE A 128 8.68 -8.98 -23.89
CA PHE A 128 7.51 -8.50 -24.62
C PHE A 128 7.19 -7.01 -24.37
N ASN A 129 7.64 -6.42 -23.26
CA ASN A 129 7.53 -4.96 -23.05
C ASN A 129 8.35 -4.13 -24.06
N ARG A 130 9.34 -4.73 -24.73
CA ARG A 130 10.16 -4.07 -25.74
C ARG A 130 9.56 -4.17 -27.15
N VAL A 131 8.87 -5.30 -27.45
CA VAL A 131 8.27 -5.62 -28.75
C VAL A 131 7.39 -4.49 -29.34
N PRO A 132 6.47 -3.86 -28.58
CA PRO A 132 5.66 -2.78 -29.14
C PRO A 132 6.50 -1.67 -29.74
N ARG A 133 7.55 -1.19 -29.05
CA ARG A 133 8.38 -0.08 -29.56
C ARG A 133 9.02 -0.40 -30.90
N ARG A 134 9.55 -1.62 -31.06
CA ARG A 134 10.18 -2.05 -32.31
C ARG A 134 9.16 -2.19 -33.42
N LEU A 135 7.99 -2.79 -33.16
CA LEU A 135 6.88 -2.86 -34.12
C LEU A 135 6.37 -1.46 -34.52
N GLU A 136 6.30 -0.52 -33.58
CA GLU A 136 5.91 0.86 -33.85
C GLU A 136 6.92 1.55 -34.80
N GLN A 137 8.22 1.32 -34.63
CA GLN A 137 9.26 1.83 -35.52
C GLN A 137 9.09 1.28 -36.95
N LEU A 138 8.91 -0.05 -37.09
CA LEU A 138 8.72 -0.69 -38.38
C LEU A 138 7.45 -0.17 -39.09
N VAL A 139 6.36 0.03 -38.35
CA VAL A 139 5.12 0.61 -38.93
C VAL A 139 5.35 2.05 -39.41
N ARG A 140 6.17 2.85 -38.72
CA ARG A 140 6.52 4.22 -39.15
C ARG A 140 7.39 4.23 -40.41
N GLU A 141 8.31 3.28 -40.53
CA GLU A 141 9.16 3.14 -41.73
C GLU A 141 8.32 2.83 -42.97
N VAL A 142 7.27 2.02 -42.82
CA VAL A 142 6.32 1.69 -43.90
C VAL A 142 5.30 2.82 -44.15
N GLN A 143 4.98 3.65 -43.14
CA GLN A 143 3.98 4.73 -43.22
C GLN A 143 4.56 6.11 -42.81
N PRO A 144 5.42 6.74 -43.65
CA PRO A 144 6.16 7.96 -43.28
C PRO A 144 5.30 9.24 -43.12
N GLY A 145 4.01 9.22 -43.50
CA GLY A 145 3.10 10.38 -43.43
C GLY A 145 2.20 10.44 -42.18
N ARG A 146 2.34 9.52 -41.23
CA ARG A 146 1.44 9.39 -40.08
C ARG A 146 1.79 10.40 -38.97
N SER A 147 0.79 11.15 -38.50
CA SER A 147 0.97 12.19 -37.48
C SER A 147 1.36 11.61 -36.11
N ASP A 148 2.16 12.34 -35.33
CA ASP A 148 2.45 12.02 -33.92
C ASP A 148 1.22 12.20 -33.00
N GLU A 149 0.06 12.60 -33.54
CA GLU A 149 -1.23 12.60 -32.84
C GLU A 149 -1.96 11.26 -33.01
N ASP A 150 -1.75 10.55 -34.14
CA ASP A 150 -2.14 9.15 -34.37
C ASP A 150 -1.17 8.16 -33.71
N ARG A 151 -0.67 8.53 -32.53
CA ARG A 151 0.16 7.67 -31.72
C ARG A 151 -0.58 6.37 -31.51
N ILE A 152 0.07 5.31 -31.99
CA ILE A 152 -0.20 3.92 -31.67
C ILE A 152 -0.65 3.90 -30.22
N ALA A 153 -1.93 3.59 -30.03
CA ALA A 153 -2.52 3.52 -28.70
C ALA A 153 -1.62 2.56 -27.94
N ARG A 154 -0.83 3.08 -27.01
CA ARG A 154 0.02 2.29 -26.13
C ARG A 154 -0.92 1.50 -25.24
N GLY A 155 -1.50 0.44 -25.78
CA GLY A 155 -2.23 -0.53 -25.00
C GLY A 155 -1.25 -1.53 -24.40
N VAL A 156 -0.10 -1.07 -23.88
CA VAL A 156 0.27 -1.59 -22.56
C VAL A 156 -1.02 -1.43 -21.76
N ALA A 157 -1.66 -2.53 -21.37
CA ALA A 157 -3.01 -2.60 -20.80
C ALA A 157 -3.53 -1.27 -20.31
N ASP A 158 -4.80 -0.97 -20.57
CA ASP A 158 -5.52 0.12 -19.89
C ASP A 158 -5.63 -0.11 -18.37
N VAL A 159 -4.51 -0.37 -17.69
CA VAL A 159 -4.16 0.11 -16.36
C VAL A 159 -4.12 1.64 -16.41
N GLY A 160 -5.27 2.26 -16.69
CA GLY A 160 -5.55 3.67 -16.46
C GLY A 160 -4.39 4.63 -16.70
N GLY A 161 -4.01 4.82 -17.96
CA GLY A 161 -3.51 6.10 -18.43
C GLY A 161 -2.01 6.20 -18.75
N ALA A 162 -1.74 6.74 -19.94
CA ALA A 162 -0.52 7.44 -20.31
C ALA A 162 0.05 8.16 -19.09
N ARG A 163 1.24 7.74 -18.59
CA ARG A 163 1.96 8.29 -17.40
C ARG A 163 1.22 9.49 -16.81
N ARG A 164 0.12 9.25 -16.08
CA ARG A 164 -0.81 10.35 -15.74
C ARG A 164 -0.01 11.33 -14.90
N ARG A 165 0.28 12.49 -15.46
CA ARG A 165 0.79 13.58 -14.66
C ARG A 165 -0.40 14.13 -13.92
N CYS A 166 -0.26 14.33 -12.63
CA CYS A 166 -1.33 14.95 -11.86
C CYS A 166 -1.61 16.35 -12.42
N ASP A 167 -2.86 16.65 -12.74
CA ASP A 167 -3.26 17.96 -13.29
C ASP A 167 -2.92 19.12 -12.33
N ARG A 168 -2.83 18.83 -11.04
CA ARG A 168 -2.53 19.81 -9.98
C ARG A 168 -1.03 20.05 -9.76
N CYS A 169 -0.19 19.02 -9.87
CA CYS A 169 1.25 19.14 -9.51
C CYS A 169 2.24 18.67 -10.58
N GLY A 170 1.75 18.17 -11.72
CA GLY A 170 2.58 17.69 -12.82
C GLY A 170 3.43 16.44 -12.54
N ARG A 171 3.40 15.87 -11.32
CA ARG A 171 4.13 14.65 -10.97
C ARG A 171 3.51 13.43 -11.64
N VAL A 172 4.36 12.51 -12.08
CA VAL A 172 3.93 11.21 -12.60
C VAL A 172 3.29 10.41 -11.46
N ILE A 173 2.02 10.05 -11.62
CA ILE A 173 1.31 9.20 -10.67
C ILE A 173 1.89 7.78 -10.77
N PRO A 174 2.38 7.18 -9.67
CA PRO A 174 2.86 5.81 -9.70
C PRO A 174 1.72 4.86 -10.07
N ARG A 175 1.99 3.86 -10.92
CA ARG A 175 0.99 2.90 -11.42
C ARG A 175 0.12 2.28 -10.30
N ARG A 176 0.66 2.13 -9.09
CA ARG A 176 -0.02 1.51 -7.94
C ARG A 176 -1.16 2.36 -7.37
N PHE A 177 -1.13 3.70 -7.49
CA PHE A 177 -1.98 4.55 -6.65
C PHE A 177 -3.22 5.13 -7.32
N GLY A 178 -3.36 5.13 -8.66
CA GLY A 178 -4.53 5.68 -9.39
C GLY A 178 -4.84 7.17 -9.17
N LEU A 179 -4.33 7.75 -8.08
CA LEU A 179 -4.48 9.09 -7.54
C LEU A 179 -3.09 9.60 -7.16
N CYS A 180 -2.87 10.91 -7.25
CA CYS A 180 -1.58 11.49 -6.90
C CYS A 180 -1.36 11.48 -5.37
N PRO A 181 -0.38 10.74 -4.82
CA PRO A 181 -0.16 10.69 -3.37
C PRO A 181 0.31 12.03 -2.80
N ALA A 182 0.96 12.88 -3.61
CA ALA A 182 1.42 14.20 -3.18
C ALA A 182 0.31 15.26 -3.14
N CYS A 183 -0.76 15.08 -3.93
CA CYS A 183 -1.91 15.99 -3.96
C CYS A 183 -3.13 15.45 -3.19
N LEU A 184 -3.03 14.24 -2.68
CA LEU A 184 -4.05 13.62 -1.84
C LEU A 184 -4.09 14.39 -0.53
N GLU A 185 -5.20 15.07 -0.28
CA GLU A 185 -5.39 15.78 0.98
C GLU A 185 -5.71 14.74 2.07
N THR A 186 -4.68 14.31 2.81
CA THR A 186 -4.81 13.33 3.92
C THR A 186 -5.91 13.72 4.90
N ARG A 187 -6.10 15.03 5.12
CA ARG A 187 -7.19 15.58 5.92
C ARG A 187 -8.57 15.18 5.39
N LYS A 188 -8.82 15.27 4.09
CA LYS A 188 -10.12 14.88 3.50
C LYS A 188 -10.38 13.39 3.66
N LEU A 189 -9.34 12.56 3.55
CA LEU A 189 -9.46 11.12 3.81
C LEU A 189 -9.77 10.82 5.27
N LEU A 190 -9.07 11.48 6.21
CA LEU A 190 -9.35 11.38 7.64
C LEU A 190 -10.78 11.85 7.96
N VAL A 191 -11.25 12.93 7.36
CA VAL A 191 -12.63 13.41 7.56
C VAL A 191 -13.66 12.44 6.98
N ARG A 192 -13.41 11.90 5.79
CA ARG A 192 -14.27 10.86 5.19
C ARG A 192 -14.28 9.61 6.07
N LEU A 193 -13.15 9.23 6.63
CA LEU A 193 -13.06 8.11 7.55
C LEU A 193 -13.85 8.37 8.84
N LEU A 194 -13.67 9.53 9.47
CA LEU A 194 -14.42 9.94 10.66
C LEU A 194 -15.93 10.02 10.39
N SER A 195 -16.34 10.24 9.14
CA SER A 195 -17.77 10.23 8.79
C SER A 195 -18.44 8.87 9.00
N TYR A 196 -17.69 7.76 8.94
CA TYR A 196 -18.21 6.43 9.31
C TYR A 196 -18.41 6.26 10.82
N ALA A 197 -17.70 7.05 11.65
CA ALA A 197 -17.92 7.08 13.10
C ALA A 197 -19.08 8.02 13.51
N LYS A 198 -19.53 8.91 12.60
CA LYS A 198 -20.64 9.86 12.82
C LYS A 198 -21.93 9.21 13.36
N PRO A 199 -22.44 8.08 12.85
CA PRO A 199 -23.64 7.45 13.40
C PRO A 199 -23.48 7.01 14.86
N TYR A 200 -22.24 6.77 15.34
CA TYR A 200 -21.92 6.32 16.69
C TYR A 200 -21.46 7.45 17.62
N TRP A 201 -21.72 8.72 17.28
CA TRP A 201 -21.20 9.88 18.02
C TRP A 201 -21.60 9.89 19.50
N GLY A 202 -22.80 9.40 19.85
CA GLY A 202 -23.24 9.31 21.24
C GLY A 202 -22.35 8.42 22.11
N LEU A 203 -21.91 7.27 21.56
CA LEU A 203 -20.96 6.37 22.23
C LEU A 203 -19.55 6.98 22.29
N GLY A 204 -19.16 7.76 21.27
CA GLY A 204 -17.91 8.52 21.28
C GLY A 204 -17.87 9.61 22.35
N VAL A 205 -18.97 10.35 22.54
CA VAL A 205 -19.09 11.34 23.62
C VAL A 205 -19.12 10.67 24.99
N LEU A 206 -19.83 9.54 25.13
CA LEU A 206 -19.83 8.75 26.35
C LEU A 206 -18.42 8.28 26.70
N SER A 207 -17.68 7.70 25.75
CA SER A 207 -16.32 7.21 25.99
C SER A 207 -15.33 8.32 26.33
N LEU A 208 -15.46 9.49 25.69
CA LEU A 208 -14.68 10.69 26.02
C LEU A 208 -15.01 11.18 27.44
N SER A 209 -16.28 11.20 27.82
CA SER A 209 -16.72 11.62 29.16
C SER A 209 -16.18 10.66 30.23
N LEU A 210 -16.33 9.35 30.02
CA LEU A 210 -15.75 8.32 30.88
C LEU A 210 -14.23 8.45 30.96
N MET A 211 -13.55 8.86 29.87
CA MET A 211 -12.11 9.09 29.88
C MET A 211 -11.72 10.25 30.77
N VAL A 212 -12.38 11.41 30.64
CA VAL A 212 -12.11 12.61 31.47
C VAL A 212 -12.32 12.28 32.95
N ILE A 213 -13.45 11.64 33.29
CA ILE A 213 -13.76 11.24 34.67
C ILE A 213 -12.71 10.25 35.18
N ASN A 214 -12.38 9.22 34.38
CA ASN A 214 -11.40 8.22 34.76
C ASN A 214 -10.00 8.80 34.96
N THR A 215 -9.56 9.71 34.09
CA THR A 215 -8.27 10.41 34.23
C THR A 215 -8.25 11.24 35.52
N THR A 216 -9.33 11.97 35.80
CA THR A 216 -9.47 12.74 37.05
C THR A 216 -9.35 11.85 38.28
N ILE A 217 -10.10 10.74 38.32
CA ILE A 217 -10.05 9.77 39.43
C ILE A 217 -8.66 9.10 39.54
N SER A 218 -8.01 8.82 38.40
CA SER A 218 -6.67 8.18 38.38
C SER A 218 -5.58 9.08 38.98
N LEU A 219 -5.78 10.40 38.97
CA LEU A 219 -4.86 11.38 39.53
C LEU A 219 -5.13 11.67 41.01
N SER A 220 -6.34 11.38 41.51
CA SER A 220 -6.70 11.55 42.91
C SER A 220 -5.71 10.88 43.89
N PRO A 221 -5.24 9.63 43.67
CA PRO A 221 -4.26 8.99 44.56
C PRO A 221 -3.00 9.80 44.81
N VAL A 222 -2.52 10.59 43.83
CA VAL A 222 -1.34 11.45 43.99
C VAL A 222 -1.59 12.52 45.06
N LEU A 223 -2.77 13.13 45.05
CA LEU A 223 -3.17 14.11 46.05
C LEU A 223 -3.43 13.47 47.42
N PHE A 224 -4.04 12.28 47.44
CA PHE A 224 -4.26 11.54 48.69
C PHE A 224 -2.95 11.04 49.32
N MET A 225 -1.96 10.68 48.50
CA MET A 225 -0.67 10.21 49.01
C MET A 225 0.16 11.34 49.63
N ALA A 226 0.02 12.59 49.14
CA ALA A 226 0.58 13.76 49.80
C ALA A 226 -0.02 13.93 51.22
N SER A 227 -1.34 13.88 51.35
CA SER A 227 -2.01 13.96 52.67
C SER A 227 -1.66 12.77 53.59
N LEU A 228 -1.45 11.57 53.05
CA LEU A 228 -0.95 10.42 53.84
C LEU A 228 0.40 10.74 54.48
N LEU A 229 1.31 11.32 53.71
CA LEU A 229 2.66 11.64 54.16
C LEU A 229 2.66 12.80 55.19
N ASP A 230 1.91 13.86 54.89
CA ASP A 230 1.92 15.09 55.68
C ASP A 230 1.06 15.02 56.95
N ASP A 231 -0.08 14.30 56.93
CA ASP A 231 -0.99 14.24 58.08
C ASP A 231 -0.74 13.02 59.01
N VAL A 232 -0.08 11.95 58.53
CA VAL A 232 0.11 10.69 59.30
C VAL A 232 1.56 10.43 59.71
N LEU A 233 2.56 10.79 58.89
CA LEU A 233 3.97 10.51 59.20
C LEU A 233 4.70 11.68 59.89
N VAL A 234 4.38 12.94 59.57
CA VAL A 234 5.00 14.13 60.21
C VAL A 234 3.94 15.22 60.42
N PRO A 235 3.23 15.25 61.56
CA PRO A 235 2.18 16.25 61.78
C PRO A 235 2.80 17.65 61.80
N THR A 236 2.69 18.36 60.69
CA THR A 236 3.06 19.76 60.55
C THR A 236 1.91 20.62 61.08
N GLU A 237 2.21 21.68 61.83
CA GLU A 237 1.17 22.49 62.48
C GLU A 237 0.20 23.16 61.48
N GLU A 238 0.64 23.32 60.23
CA GLU A 238 -0.12 23.83 59.07
C GLU A 238 -0.84 22.71 58.28
N GLY A 239 -1.68 21.92 58.96
CA GLY A 239 -2.37 20.80 58.32
C GLY A 239 -3.29 21.19 57.15
N THR A 240 -3.41 20.26 56.20
CA THR A 240 -4.13 20.38 54.92
C THR A 240 -5.65 20.62 55.05
N ARG A 241 -6.30 21.10 53.98
CA ARG A 241 -7.75 21.46 53.92
C ARG A 241 -8.75 20.34 54.28
N LEU A 242 -8.30 19.08 54.41
CA LEU A 242 -9.14 17.93 54.83
C LEU A 242 -9.09 17.64 56.34
N ARG A 243 -8.28 18.39 57.11
CA ARG A 243 -8.17 18.29 58.56
C ARG A 243 -9.51 18.26 59.32
N PRO A 244 -10.58 19.01 58.96
CA PRO A 244 -11.83 18.95 59.73
C PRO A 244 -12.58 17.61 59.60
N LEU A 245 -12.34 16.82 58.54
CA LEU A 245 -13.04 15.54 58.32
C LEU A 245 -12.33 14.35 59.00
N LEU A 246 -11.06 14.54 59.38
CA LEU A 246 -10.18 13.53 59.97
C LEU A 246 -9.76 13.91 61.40
N ALA A 247 -10.32 14.98 61.99
CA ALA A 247 -9.89 15.50 63.29
C ALA A 247 -10.23 14.59 64.48
N ASP A 248 -11.38 13.90 64.43
CA ASP A 248 -11.93 13.12 65.55
C ASP A 248 -11.58 11.62 65.55
N LEU A 249 -10.83 11.13 64.56
CA LEU A 249 -10.54 9.70 64.39
C LEU A 249 -9.15 9.33 64.98
N GLU A 250 -9.04 8.15 65.58
CA GLU A 250 -7.74 7.61 66.01
C GLU A 250 -6.82 7.35 64.80
N ALA A 251 -5.50 7.39 64.99
CA ALA A 251 -4.52 7.26 63.90
C ALA A 251 -4.71 5.96 63.07
N TYR A 252 -5.17 4.88 63.70
CA TYR A 252 -5.50 3.61 63.03
C TYR A 252 -6.74 3.73 62.14
N GLU A 253 -7.80 4.40 62.59
CA GLU A 253 -9.04 4.59 61.82
C GLU A 253 -8.80 5.45 60.57
N LYS A 254 -7.96 6.50 60.67
CA LYS A 254 -7.55 7.31 59.51
C LYS A 254 -6.85 6.47 58.45
N LEU A 255 -5.97 5.56 58.87
CA LEU A 255 -5.24 4.68 57.97
C LEU A 255 -6.16 3.67 57.28
N VAL A 256 -7.14 3.11 58.01
CA VAL A 256 -8.15 2.20 57.43
C VAL A 256 -9.04 2.93 56.41
N VAL A 257 -9.59 4.10 56.75
CA VAL A 257 -10.42 4.90 55.83
C VAL A 257 -9.66 5.24 54.56
N LEU A 258 -8.39 5.61 54.69
CA LEU A 258 -7.55 5.95 53.55
C LEU A 258 -7.25 4.76 52.64
N VAL A 259 -6.88 3.60 53.21
CA VAL A 259 -6.61 2.37 52.45
C VAL A 259 -7.88 1.91 51.73
N VAL A 260 -9.04 1.94 52.40
CA VAL A 260 -10.33 1.60 51.78
C VAL A 260 -10.67 2.59 50.67
N THR A 261 -10.45 3.89 50.87
CA THR A 261 -10.69 4.92 49.84
C THR A 261 -9.80 4.71 48.62
N LEU A 262 -8.51 4.46 48.82
CA LEU A 262 -7.57 4.15 47.73
C LEU A 262 -7.96 2.86 46.99
N LEU A 263 -8.39 1.82 47.71
CA LEU A 263 -8.87 0.58 47.11
C LEU A 263 -10.11 0.83 46.24
N VAL A 264 -11.09 1.57 46.75
CA VAL A 264 -12.31 1.94 46.02
C VAL A 264 -11.97 2.75 44.77
N ILE A 265 -11.07 3.73 44.88
CA ILE A 265 -10.58 4.52 43.73
C ILE A 265 -9.92 3.62 42.69
N TYR A 266 -9.04 2.70 43.13
CA TYR A 266 -8.32 1.81 42.22
C TYR A 266 -9.24 0.83 41.50
N VAL A 267 -10.18 0.22 42.22
CA VAL A 267 -11.19 -0.69 41.65
C VAL A 267 -12.10 0.08 40.69
N SER A 268 -12.57 1.27 41.07
CA SER A 268 -13.45 2.10 40.24
C SER A 268 -12.76 2.54 38.95
N THR A 269 -11.49 2.94 39.03
CA THR A 269 -10.69 3.32 37.86
C THR A 269 -10.50 2.14 36.91
N ASN A 270 -10.18 0.96 37.44
CA ASN A 270 -10.02 -0.24 36.61
C ASN A 270 -11.33 -0.67 35.96
N LEU A 271 -12.44 -0.65 36.71
CA LEU A 271 -13.77 -0.99 36.19
C LEU A 271 -14.21 -0.01 35.10
N MET A 272 -14.07 1.29 35.34
CA MET A 272 -14.46 2.32 34.38
C MET A 272 -13.55 2.30 33.15
N GLY A 273 -12.25 2.02 33.33
CA GLY A 273 -11.33 1.74 32.24
C GLY A 273 -11.73 0.51 31.41
N ALA A 274 -12.18 -0.57 32.04
CA ALA A 274 -12.67 -1.77 31.36
C ALA A 274 -13.95 -1.51 30.56
N VAL A 275 -14.94 -0.84 31.16
CA VAL A 275 -16.18 -0.44 30.48
C VAL A 275 -15.87 0.46 29.28
N ARG A 276 -14.99 1.46 29.46
CA ARG A 276 -14.56 2.35 28.37
C ARG A 276 -13.91 1.57 27.22
N ARG A 277 -12.99 0.64 27.52
CA ARG A 277 -12.34 -0.22 26.51
C ARG A 277 -13.37 -1.06 25.76
N TYR A 278 -14.34 -1.65 26.46
CA TYR A 278 -15.40 -2.44 25.85
C TYR A 278 -16.28 -1.60 24.90
N VAL A 279 -16.76 -0.44 25.35
CA VAL A 279 -17.58 0.46 24.54
C VAL A 279 -16.85 0.89 23.27
N LEU A 280 -15.54 1.15 23.37
CA LEU A 280 -14.76 1.58 22.22
C LEU A 280 -14.42 0.44 21.26
N ALA A 281 -14.11 -0.75 21.77
CA ALA A 281 -13.96 -1.95 20.95
C ALA A 281 -15.26 -2.28 20.19
N TRP A 282 -16.41 -2.13 20.86
CA TRP A 282 -17.71 -2.30 20.24
C TRP A 282 -17.95 -1.30 19.11
N LEU A 283 -17.65 0.00 19.34
CA LEU A 283 -17.73 1.05 18.33
C LEU A 283 -16.81 0.76 17.14
N GLY A 284 -15.56 0.39 17.41
CA GLY A 284 -14.58 0.03 16.38
C GLY A 284 -15.05 -1.12 15.50
N GLN A 285 -15.64 -2.15 16.10
CA GLN A 285 -16.15 -3.30 15.37
C GLN A 285 -17.35 -2.97 14.48
N HIS A 286 -18.23 -2.08 14.92
CA HIS A 286 -19.38 -1.64 14.13
C HIS A 286 -18.96 -0.77 12.93
N VAL A 287 -18.06 0.20 13.15
CA VAL A 287 -17.48 1.00 12.06
C VAL A 287 -16.79 0.10 11.03
N THR A 288 -16.09 -0.94 11.49
CA THR A 288 -15.41 -1.93 10.64
C THR A 288 -16.41 -2.73 9.82
N LEU A 289 -17.52 -3.17 10.43
CA LEU A 289 -18.58 -3.91 9.76
C LEU A 289 -19.21 -3.08 8.63
N ASP A 290 -19.50 -1.81 8.88
CA ASP A 290 -20.02 -0.89 7.86
C ASP A 290 -19.04 -0.70 6.71
N LEU A 291 -17.75 -0.53 7.02
CA LEU A 291 -16.72 -0.31 6.02
C LEU A 291 -16.51 -1.56 5.15
N ARG A 292 -16.52 -2.76 5.75
CA ARG A 292 -16.44 -4.04 5.03
C ARG A 292 -17.65 -4.25 4.15
N ASN A 293 -18.86 -3.95 4.63
CA ASN A 293 -20.10 -4.08 3.84
C ASN A 293 -20.12 -3.12 2.64
N GLU A 294 -19.63 -1.89 2.80
CA GLU A 294 -19.53 -0.93 1.71
C GLU A 294 -18.54 -1.37 0.64
N VAL A 295 -17.33 -1.78 1.06
CA VAL A 295 -16.31 -2.26 0.11
C VAL A 295 -16.78 -3.52 -0.59
N TYR A 296 -17.41 -4.46 0.13
CA TYR A 296 -17.94 -5.68 -0.45
C TYR A 296 -19.02 -5.41 -1.51
N ARG A 297 -19.98 -4.52 -1.22
CA ARG A 297 -20.99 -4.10 -2.22
C ARG A 297 -20.34 -3.48 -3.45
N HIS A 298 -19.36 -2.60 -3.25
CA HIS A 298 -18.67 -1.96 -4.37
C HIS A 298 -17.93 -2.98 -5.25
N LEU A 299 -17.25 -3.96 -4.66
CA LEU A 299 -16.57 -5.02 -5.41
C LEU A 299 -17.54 -5.81 -6.30
N ASN A 300 -18.72 -6.14 -5.80
CA ASN A 300 -19.75 -6.83 -6.61
C ASN A 300 -20.27 -6.00 -7.80
N THR A 301 -20.06 -4.69 -7.82
CA THR A 301 -20.46 -3.81 -8.94
C THR A 301 -19.36 -3.60 -9.98
N LEU A 302 -18.14 -4.08 -9.74
CA LEU A 302 -17.01 -3.90 -10.65
C LEU A 302 -17.07 -4.86 -11.84
N SER A 303 -16.62 -4.39 -13.00
CA SER A 303 -16.55 -5.18 -14.24
C SER A 303 -15.55 -6.33 -14.15
N LEU A 304 -15.74 -7.39 -14.93
CA LEU A 304 -14.79 -8.52 -15.03
C LEU A 304 -13.35 -8.09 -15.35
N SER A 305 -13.16 -7.09 -16.21
CA SER A 305 -11.84 -6.51 -16.55
C SER A 305 -11.04 -6.06 -15.31
N PHE A 306 -11.73 -5.59 -14.25
CA PHE A 306 -11.07 -5.19 -13.00
C PHE A 306 -10.38 -6.39 -12.32
N TYR A 307 -11.00 -7.57 -12.41
CA TYR A 307 -10.52 -8.81 -11.81
C TYR A 307 -9.43 -9.47 -12.66
N ASP A 308 -9.53 -9.37 -13.98
CA ASP A 308 -8.49 -9.84 -14.90
C ASP A 308 -7.16 -9.09 -14.70
N GLU A 309 -7.21 -7.83 -14.23
CA GLU A 309 -6.06 -6.97 -13.99
C GLU A 309 -5.56 -6.94 -12.53
N ARG A 310 -6.35 -7.40 -11.53
CA ARG A 310 -5.93 -7.40 -10.11
C ARG A 310 -6.02 -8.77 -9.42
N GLU A 311 -4.93 -9.16 -8.74
CA GLU A 311 -4.87 -10.46 -8.05
C GLU A 311 -5.99 -10.54 -7.01
N THR A 312 -6.82 -11.58 -7.05
CA THR A 312 -7.92 -11.79 -6.11
C THR A 312 -7.44 -11.74 -4.65
N GLY A 313 -6.24 -12.29 -4.39
CA GLY A 313 -5.59 -12.23 -3.08
C GLY A 313 -5.30 -10.80 -2.60
N ARG A 314 -4.93 -9.89 -3.51
CA ARG A 314 -4.71 -8.47 -3.19
C ARG A 314 -6.00 -7.75 -2.85
N VAL A 315 -7.09 -8.07 -3.56
CA VAL A 315 -8.42 -7.51 -3.27
C VAL A 315 -8.87 -7.98 -1.88
N MET A 316 -8.75 -9.27 -1.59
CA MET A 316 -9.07 -9.85 -0.28
C MET A 316 -8.21 -9.28 0.86
N ALA A 317 -6.91 -9.09 0.63
CA ALA A 317 -6.00 -8.48 1.61
C ALA A 317 -6.41 -7.03 1.93
N SER A 318 -6.88 -6.25 0.94
CA SER A 318 -7.33 -4.87 1.20
C SER A 318 -8.56 -4.82 2.11
N ILE A 319 -9.52 -5.74 1.95
CA ILE A 319 -10.73 -5.79 2.78
C ILE A 319 -10.42 -6.28 4.19
N THR A 320 -9.50 -7.23 4.33
CA THR A 320 -9.23 -7.88 5.61
C THR A 320 -8.19 -7.12 6.41
N GLN A 321 -7.03 -6.82 5.81
CA GLN A 321 -5.90 -6.20 6.50
C GLN A 321 -5.98 -4.68 6.51
N ASP A 322 -6.29 -4.02 5.39
CA ASP A 322 -6.27 -2.55 5.38
C ASP A 322 -7.42 -1.98 6.20
N VAL A 323 -8.61 -2.60 6.14
CA VAL A 323 -9.74 -2.26 7.01
C VAL A 323 -9.46 -2.62 8.48
N GLY A 324 -8.75 -3.71 8.75
CA GLY A 324 -8.33 -4.07 10.12
C GLY A 324 -7.35 -3.05 10.72
N ARG A 325 -6.33 -2.62 9.99
CA ARG A 325 -5.40 -1.59 10.48
C ARG A 325 -6.11 -0.26 10.75
N LEU A 326 -7.13 0.03 9.95
CA LEU A 326 -7.98 1.20 10.11
C LEU A 326 -8.82 1.13 11.39
N GLN A 327 -9.34 -0.06 11.71
CA GLN A 327 -10.01 -0.36 12.98
C GLN A 327 -9.09 -0.11 14.17
N ASP A 328 -7.88 -0.66 14.15
CA ASP A 328 -6.91 -0.50 15.24
C ASP A 328 -6.56 0.97 15.46
N PHE A 329 -6.41 1.73 14.36
CA PHE A 329 -6.15 3.17 14.44
C PHE A 329 -7.31 3.95 15.07
N ILE A 330 -8.56 3.65 14.74
CA ILE A 330 -9.73 4.36 15.29
C ILE A 330 -9.99 3.95 16.74
N SER A 331 -9.88 2.66 17.04
CA SER A 331 -10.25 2.08 18.33
C SER A 331 -9.18 2.33 19.37
N ASP A 332 -7.91 2.07 19.02
CA ASP A 332 -6.81 2.14 19.97
C ASP A 332 -5.97 3.39 19.74
N GLY A 333 -5.47 3.59 18.51
CA GLY A 333 -4.50 4.66 18.23
C GLY A 333 -5.02 6.07 18.53
N LEU A 334 -6.19 6.43 18.01
CA LEU A 334 -6.79 7.75 18.24
C LEU A 334 -7.15 7.95 19.72
N GLN A 335 -7.65 6.90 20.38
CA GLN A 335 -8.01 6.96 21.79
C GLN A 335 -6.78 7.21 22.66
N GLU A 336 -5.70 6.46 22.45
CA GLU A 336 -4.44 6.60 23.20
C GLU A 336 -3.89 8.00 23.05
N ILE A 337 -3.86 8.54 21.83
CA ILE A 337 -3.39 9.91 21.58
C ILE A 337 -4.21 10.93 22.38
N ILE A 338 -5.55 10.85 22.32
CA ILE A 338 -6.40 11.80 23.06
C ILE A 338 -6.21 11.62 24.56
N ARG A 339 -6.16 10.39 25.07
CA ARG A 339 -5.94 10.07 26.48
C ARG A 339 -4.62 10.64 26.98
N ASP A 340 -3.53 10.41 26.24
CA ASP A 340 -2.18 10.80 26.65
C ASP A 340 -2.03 12.32 26.65
N VAL A 341 -2.53 12.99 25.60
CA VAL A 341 -2.57 14.46 25.56
C VAL A 341 -3.37 15.01 26.73
N LEU A 342 -4.56 14.46 26.99
CA LEU A 342 -5.40 14.90 28.10
C LEU A 342 -4.72 14.67 29.46
N THR A 343 -4.07 13.52 29.63
CA THR A 343 -3.35 13.16 30.87
C THR A 343 -2.15 14.09 31.10
N ILE A 344 -1.37 14.38 30.05
CA ILE A 344 -0.26 15.34 30.12
C ILE A 344 -0.77 16.73 30.52
N VAL A 345 -1.83 17.22 29.87
CA VAL A 345 -2.43 18.52 30.20
C VAL A 345 -2.90 18.53 31.66
N PHE A 346 -3.58 17.48 32.11
CA PHE A 346 -4.10 17.41 33.47
C PHE A 346 -2.98 17.38 34.52
N ILE A 347 -1.93 16.58 34.29
CA ILE A 347 -0.74 16.54 35.15
C ILE A 347 -0.08 17.91 35.22
N CYS A 348 0.10 18.59 34.08
CA CYS A 348 0.70 19.92 34.06
C CYS A 348 -0.13 20.91 34.89
N VAL A 349 -1.45 20.94 34.70
CA VAL A 349 -2.35 21.81 35.48
C VAL A 349 -2.25 21.52 36.97
N VAL A 350 -2.26 20.26 37.39
CA VAL A 350 -2.12 19.86 38.81
C VAL A 350 -0.77 20.28 39.38
N LEU A 351 0.33 20.08 38.65
CA LEU A 351 1.67 20.46 39.11
C LEU A 351 1.79 21.97 39.31
N PHE A 352 1.34 22.78 38.35
CA PHE A 352 1.36 24.24 38.47
C PHE A 352 0.41 24.76 39.55
N TRP A 353 -0.67 24.04 39.85
CA TRP A 353 -1.59 24.37 40.93
C TRP A 353 -1.02 24.08 42.32
N LEU A 354 -0.19 23.03 42.45
CA LEU A 354 0.48 22.69 43.70
C LEU A 354 1.65 23.64 43.98
N ASP A 355 2.65 23.71 43.09
CA ASP A 355 3.78 24.62 43.21
C ASP A 355 4.36 24.94 41.83
N ALA A 356 4.24 26.20 41.42
CA ALA A 356 4.69 26.65 40.10
C ALA A 356 6.22 26.61 39.93
N SER A 357 6.99 26.77 41.01
CA SER A 357 8.45 26.78 40.97
C SER A 357 9.02 25.37 40.82
N LEU A 358 8.51 24.40 41.58
CA LEU A 358 8.87 22.99 41.43
C LEU A 358 8.37 22.43 40.10
N ALA A 359 7.16 22.78 39.67
CA ALA A 359 6.63 22.36 38.38
C ALA A 359 7.55 22.78 37.22
N ALA A 360 7.99 24.04 37.19
CA ALA A 360 8.91 24.54 36.16
C ALA A 360 10.24 23.77 36.15
N LEU A 361 10.76 23.42 37.32
CA LEU A 361 12.01 22.65 37.46
C LEU A 361 11.85 21.21 36.95
N VAL A 362 10.71 20.56 37.21
CA VAL A 362 10.39 19.21 36.73
C VAL A 362 10.10 19.18 35.23
N LEU A 363 9.47 20.23 34.67
CA LEU A 363 9.18 20.32 33.24
C LEU A 363 10.40 20.74 32.39
N LEU A 364 11.46 21.26 33.00
CA LEU A 364 12.68 21.70 32.32
C LEU A 364 13.33 20.61 31.42
N PRO A 365 13.47 19.34 31.82
CA PRO A 365 13.97 18.28 30.94
C PRO A 365 12.98 17.83 29.84
N THR A 366 11.67 18.07 29.99
CA THR A 366 10.64 17.63 29.03
C THR A 366 10.84 18.14 27.59
N PRO A 367 11.11 19.43 27.31
CA PRO A 367 11.34 19.90 25.94
C PRO A 367 12.58 19.27 25.29
N LEU A 368 13.63 18.96 26.08
CA LEU A 368 14.80 18.24 25.59
C LEU A 368 14.43 16.81 25.16
N LEU A 369 13.62 16.11 25.96
CA LEU A 369 13.09 14.79 25.62
C LEU A 369 12.22 14.83 24.35
N VAL A 370 11.29 15.79 24.26
CA VAL A 370 10.46 15.96 23.05
C VAL A 370 11.32 16.23 21.82
N PHE A 371 12.30 17.13 21.92
CA PHE A 371 13.20 17.44 20.81
C PHE A 371 14.00 16.23 20.35
N THR A 372 14.61 15.50 21.28
CA THR A 372 15.41 14.30 20.97
C THR A 372 14.55 13.19 20.37
N THR A 373 13.35 12.94 20.91
CA THR A 373 12.40 11.95 20.36
C THR A 373 11.96 12.32 18.96
N LEU A 374 11.63 13.59 18.67
CA LEU A 374 11.25 14.02 17.32
C LEU A 374 12.39 13.87 16.31
N ARG A 375 13.62 14.24 16.70
CA ARG A 375 14.83 14.06 15.88
C ARG A 375 15.12 12.59 15.61
N PHE A 376 15.03 11.75 16.62
CA PHE A 376 15.30 10.32 16.50
C PHE A 376 14.22 9.62 15.67
N GLY A 377 12.95 9.96 15.88
CA GLY A 377 11.80 9.42 15.14
C GLY A 377 11.92 9.63 13.63
N GLY A 378 12.35 10.82 13.19
CA GLY A 378 12.58 11.08 11.76
C GLY A 378 13.65 10.17 11.14
N LYS A 379 14.75 9.92 11.86
CA LYS A 379 15.82 9.02 11.40
C LYS A 379 15.36 7.55 11.42
N LEU A 380 14.65 7.16 12.47
CA LEU A 380 14.10 5.82 12.63
C LEU A 380 13.14 5.47 11.50
N HIS A 381 12.24 6.40 11.14
CA HIS A 381 11.29 6.22 10.04
C HIS A 381 11.98 5.91 8.70
N PHE A 382 13.11 6.57 8.40
CA PHE A 382 13.89 6.30 7.19
C PHE A 382 14.48 4.88 7.20
N THR A 383 15.09 4.47 8.32
CA THR A 383 15.67 3.12 8.48
C THR A 383 14.60 2.03 8.38
N TYR A 384 13.48 2.19 9.09
CA TYR A 384 12.37 1.25 9.02
C TYR A 384 11.81 1.12 7.61
N ARG A 385 11.75 2.19 6.82
CA ARG A 385 11.32 2.10 5.42
C ARG A 385 12.20 1.18 4.58
N SER A 386 13.50 1.10 4.87
CA SER A 386 14.38 0.11 4.23
C SER A 386 14.09 -1.31 4.73
N LEU A 387 13.88 -1.47 6.04
CA LEU A 387 13.55 -2.75 6.66
C LEU A 387 12.24 -3.33 6.12
N TRP A 388 11.17 -2.51 6.08
CA TRP A 388 9.87 -2.91 5.53
C TRP A 388 9.95 -3.30 4.05
N ARG A 389 10.81 -2.66 3.25
CA ARG A 389 11.03 -3.05 1.85
C ARG A 389 11.66 -4.44 1.73
N ARG A 390 12.65 -4.75 2.58
CA ARG A 390 13.27 -6.08 2.64
C ARG A 390 12.28 -7.13 3.13
N TRP A 391 11.52 -6.80 4.18
CA TRP A 391 10.47 -7.67 4.71
C TRP A 391 9.42 -8.02 3.65
N ALA A 392 8.96 -7.03 2.88
CA ALA A 392 8.04 -7.26 1.77
C ALA A 392 8.63 -8.19 0.69
N GLY A 393 9.92 -8.10 0.40
CA GLY A 393 10.61 -9.02 -0.52
C GLY A 393 10.64 -10.46 0.00
N ILE A 394 10.92 -10.65 1.30
CA ILE A 394 10.90 -11.97 1.94
C ILE A 394 9.47 -12.54 1.93
N SER A 395 8.47 -11.73 2.30
CA SER A 395 7.07 -12.18 2.29
C SER A 395 6.58 -12.54 0.90
N ALA A 396 7.01 -11.80 -0.14
CA ALA A 396 6.70 -12.13 -1.53
C ALA A 396 7.33 -13.47 -1.94
N LEU A 397 8.61 -13.69 -1.61
CA LEU A 397 9.28 -14.96 -1.90
C LEU A 397 8.55 -16.14 -1.25
N LEU A 398 8.14 -16.01 0.01
CA LEU A 398 7.34 -17.03 0.72
C LEU A 398 5.97 -17.26 0.07
N ALA A 399 5.28 -16.18 -0.33
CA ALA A 399 3.99 -16.25 -0.99
C ALA A 399 4.06 -16.97 -2.34
N ASP A 400 5.19 -16.90 -3.04
CA ASP A 400 5.41 -17.61 -4.30
C ASP A 400 5.85 -19.07 -4.07
N THR A 401 6.76 -19.32 -3.12
CA THR A 401 7.34 -20.65 -2.88
C THR A 401 6.41 -21.61 -2.13
N ILE A 402 5.64 -21.16 -1.14
CA ILE A 402 4.79 -22.06 -0.33
C ILE A 402 3.66 -22.68 -1.17
N PRO A 403 2.86 -21.92 -1.95
CA PRO A 403 1.89 -22.52 -2.86
C PRO A 403 2.56 -23.31 -4.00
N GLY A 404 3.73 -22.86 -4.45
CA GLY A 404 4.56 -23.48 -5.48
C GLY A 404 5.40 -24.68 -5.01
N VAL A 405 5.24 -25.16 -3.77
CA VAL A 405 6.16 -26.13 -3.14
C VAL A 405 6.29 -27.43 -3.94
N ARG A 406 5.23 -27.85 -4.64
CA ARG A 406 5.29 -29.03 -5.52
C ARG A 406 6.29 -28.86 -6.66
N VAL A 407 6.38 -27.66 -7.24
CA VAL A 407 7.33 -27.34 -8.31
C VAL A 407 8.74 -27.29 -7.75
N VAL A 408 8.93 -26.64 -6.60
CA VAL A 408 10.25 -26.57 -5.93
C VAL A 408 10.79 -27.97 -5.65
N LYS A 409 9.94 -28.88 -5.13
CA LYS A 409 10.32 -30.28 -4.89
C LYS A 409 10.53 -31.09 -6.16
N ALA A 410 9.75 -30.85 -7.21
CA ALA A 410 9.91 -31.54 -8.49
C ALA A 410 11.27 -31.25 -9.15
N PHE A 411 11.83 -30.06 -8.92
CA PHE A 411 13.14 -29.65 -9.44
C PHE A 411 14.28 -29.75 -8.40
N SER A 412 14.02 -30.30 -7.20
CA SER A 412 14.99 -30.40 -6.08
C SER A 412 15.69 -29.07 -5.75
N GLN A 413 14.92 -27.97 -5.74
CA GLN A 413 15.41 -26.61 -5.52
C GLN A 413 15.22 -26.12 -4.07
N GLU A 414 15.13 -27.01 -3.08
CA GLU A 414 14.82 -26.60 -1.69
C GLU A 414 15.91 -25.76 -1.02
N ALA A 415 17.16 -25.84 -1.49
CA ALA A 415 18.30 -25.09 -0.94
C ALA A 415 18.47 -23.67 -1.53
N ARG A 416 17.69 -23.34 -2.57
CA ARG A 416 17.71 -22.04 -3.26
C ARG A 416 16.74 -21.06 -2.61
#